data_AF-A0A399PU32-F1
#
_entry.id   AF-A0A399PU32-F1
#
_cell.length_a   1.000
_cell.length_b   1.000
_cell.length_c   1.000
_cell.angle_alpha   90.00
_cell.angle_beta   90.00
_cell.angle_gamma   90.00
#
_symmetry.space_group_name_H-M   'P 1'
#
loop_
_entity.id
_entity.type
_entity.pdbx_description
1 polymer ?
#
loop_
_entity_poly.entity_id
_entity_poly.type
_entity_poly.pdbx_seq_one_letter_code
_entity_poly.pdbx_strand_id
1 'polypeptide(L)'
;GAGSSAGLIANHQAAMELMGAWDPGVIAGLTPDQKPLADLSWFPFPEISGGKGEPGSIMGGIDGYSCSAQAPKQCVDFLNYIGTADVQKAYYAAFNAPPVNTTAQEAVTEPYLQEILTAYNDAPYVSQWLDTVYGLNVGNAMNVGVVDLMAGDGSPEKLIQSVGDAAKKA
;
A
#
# COMPACT_ATOMS: atom_id res chain seq x y z
N GLY A 1 12.79 -9.22 -3.80
CA GLY A 1 13.84 -10.22 -4.10
C GLY A 1 13.84 -11.26 -3.00
N ALA A 2 14.52 -12.41 -3.12
CA ALA A 2 14.38 -13.48 -2.11
C ALA A 2 14.70 -13.03 -0.66
N GLY A 3 15.61 -12.06 -0.48
CA GLY A 3 15.92 -11.47 0.84
C GLY A 3 15.09 -10.25 1.25
N SER A 4 14.07 -9.83 0.50
CA SER A 4 13.14 -8.78 0.95
C SER A 4 12.09 -9.35 1.91
N SER A 5 11.37 -8.50 2.65
CA SER A 5 10.30 -8.94 3.56
C SER A 5 9.26 -9.84 2.86
N ALA A 6 8.74 -9.40 1.71
CA ALA A 6 7.85 -10.22 0.87
C ALA A 6 8.48 -11.53 0.39
N GLY A 7 9.80 -11.57 0.19
CA GLY A 7 10.52 -12.79 -0.15
C GLY A 7 10.58 -13.76 1.03
N LEU A 8 10.76 -13.25 2.26
CA LEU A 8 10.71 -14.06 3.47
C LEU A 8 9.31 -14.63 3.70
N ILE A 9 8.25 -13.85 3.47
CA ILE A 9 6.86 -14.35 3.52
C ILE A 9 6.63 -15.42 2.44
N ALA A 10 6.99 -15.13 1.19
CA ALA A 10 6.80 -16.04 0.05
C ALA A 10 7.50 -17.40 0.19
N ASN A 11 8.51 -17.49 1.07
CA ASN A 11 9.29 -18.69 1.30
C ASN A 11 9.16 -19.22 2.74
N HIS A 12 8.11 -18.83 3.45
CA HIS A 12 7.78 -19.29 4.82
C HIS A 12 8.90 -19.06 5.84
N GLN A 13 9.67 -17.99 5.68
CA GLN A 13 10.76 -17.57 6.58
C GLN A 13 10.33 -16.44 7.54
N ALA A 14 9.19 -15.82 7.28
CA ALA A 14 8.53 -14.87 8.17
C ALA A 14 7.02 -15.18 8.22
N ALA A 15 6.37 -14.82 9.34
CA ALA A 15 4.96 -15.14 9.57
C ALA A 15 3.98 -14.03 9.12
N MET A 16 4.42 -12.77 9.15
CA MET A 16 3.59 -11.62 8.79
C MET A 16 4.46 -10.41 8.42
N GLU A 17 3.91 -9.53 7.60
CA GLU A 17 4.45 -8.18 7.36
C GLU A 17 3.30 -7.16 7.28
N LEU A 18 3.61 -5.90 7.59
CA LEU A 18 2.69 -4.78 7.38
C LEU A 18 3.04 -4.12 6.05
N MET A 19 2.15 -4.21 5.06
CA MET A 19 2.39 -3.73 3.72
C MET A 19 1.10 -3.26 3.03
N GLY A 20 1.25 -2.61 1.87
CA GLY A 20 0.12 -2.18 1.04
C GLY A 20 -0.54 -3.31 0.25
N ALA A 21 -1.70 -3.02 -0.33
CA ALA A 21 -2.53 -4.03 -0.99
C ALA A 21 -1.99 -4.60 -2.31
N TRP A 22 -0.88 -4.05 -2.83
CA TRP A 22 -0.14 -4.62 -3.97
C TRP A 22 0.69 -5.86 -3.59
N ASP A 23 0.97 -6.04 -2.30
CA ASP A 23 1.98 -6.98 -1.82
C ASP A 23 1.66 -8.46 -2.08
N PRO A 24 0.40 -8.94 -2.09
CA PRO A 24 0.11 -10.31 -2.50
C PRO A 24 0.65 -10.66 -3.89
N GLY A 25 0.66 -9.70 -4.82
CA GLY A 25 1.28 -9.85 -6.14
C GLY A 25 2.80 -9.95 -6.09
N VAL A 26 3.43 -9.17 -5.21
CA VAL A 26 4.88 -9.21 -4.99
C VAL A 26 5.28 -10.56 -4.38
N ILE A 27 4.54 -11.02 -3.36
CA ILE A 27 4.71 -12.33 -2.73
C ILE A 27 4.55 -13.43 -3.77
N ALA A 28 3.49 -13.40 -4.58
CA ALA A 28 3.24 -14.38 -5.64
C ALA A 28 4.41 -14.48 -6.63
N GLY A 29 4.99 -13.35 -7.04
CA GLY A 29 6.16 -13.33 -7.93
C GLY A 29 7.46 -13.84 -7.30
N LEU A 30 7.49 -14.04 -5.98
CA LEU A 30 8.65 -14.48 -5.20
C LEU A 30 8.49 -15.89 -4.62
N THR A 31 7.36 -16.57 -4.85
CA THR A 31 7.22 -18.01 -4.53
C THR A 31 8.07 -18.86 -5.50
N PRO A 32 8.45 -20.09 -5.13
CA PRO A 32 9.22 -20.98 -6.00
C PRO A 32 8.57 -21.26 -7.36
N ASP A 33 7.25 -21.25 -7.43
CA ASP A 33 6.47 -21.53 -8.64
C ASP A 33 5.80 -20.29 -9.27
N GLN A 34 6.09 -19.10 -8.73
CA GLN A 34 5.56 -17.81 -9.17
C GLN A 34 4.03 -17.76 -9.23
N LYS A 35 3.38 -18.30 -8.19
CA LYS A 35 1.91 -18.35 -8.04
C LYS A 35 1.49 -17.69 -6.73
N PRO A 36 0.20 -17.29 -6.61
CA PRO A 36 -0.35 -16.84 -5.34
C PRO A 36 -0.03 -17.83 -4.21
N LEU A 37 0.48 -17.30 -3.10
CA LEU A 37 0.81 -18.10 -1.93
C LEU A 37 -0.47 -18.64 -1.29
N ALA A 38 -0.64 -19.96 -1.30
CA ALA A 38 -1.93 -20.61 -1.01
C ALA A 38 -2.42 -20.40 0.43
N ASP A 39 -1.51 -20.21 1.37
CA ASP A 39 -1.77 -19.98 2.79
C ASP A 39 -1.66 -18.50 3.19
N LEU A 40 -1.57 -17.59 2.22
CA LEU A 40 -1.61 -16.15 2.49
C LEU A 40 -3.00 -15.75 2.99
N SER A 41 -3.03 -14.97 4.08
CA SER A 41 -4.23 -14.37 4.65
C SER A 41 -3.96 -12.89 4.92
N TRP A 42 -5.03 -12.12 5.11
CA TRP A 42 -4.95 -10.70 5.42
C TRP A 42 -5.77 -10.37 6.67
N PHE A 43 -5.38 -9.31 7.37
CA PHE A 43 -6.19 -8.72 8.43
C PHE A 43 -5.85 -7.23 8.55
N PRO A 44 -6.79 -6.38 8.98
CA PRO A 44 -6.51 -4.97 9.19
C PRO A 44 -5.52 -4.79 10.34
N PHE A 45 -4.77 -3.68 10.32
CA PHE A 45 -3.91 -3.34 11.46
C PHE A 45 -4.74 -3.31 12.75
N PRO A 46 -4.28 -3.93 13.86
CA PRO A 46 -5.05 -4.05 15.08
C PRO A 46 -5.43 -2.69 15.70
N GLU A 47 -6.59 -2.63 16.34
CA GLU A 47 -6.98 -1.48 17.14
C GLU A 47 -6.03 -1.27 18.33
N ILE A 48 -5.76 -0.01 18.67
CA ILE A 48 -4.93 0.36 19.80
C ILE A 48 -5.83 0.84 20.95
N SER A 49 -5.83 0.09 22.06
CA SER A 49 -6.58 0.44 23.25
C SER A 49 -6.21 1.83 23.78
N GLY A 50 -7.23 2.66 24.05
CA GLY A 50 -7.05 4.06 24.44
C GLY A 50 -6.68 5.01 23.30
N GLY A 51 -6.55 4.52 22.06
CA GLY A 51 -6.39 5.33 20.86
C GLY A 51 -7.66 6.17 20.59
N LYS A 52 -7.46 7.33 19.96
CA LYS A 52 -8.54 8.23 19.54
C LYS A 52 -8.88 8.14 18.04
N GLY A 53 -8.32 7.14 17.35
CA GLY A 53 -8.62 6.89 15.95
C GLY A 53 -10.02 6.30 15.79
N GLU A 54 -10.69 6.64 14.70
CA GLU A 54 -11.99 6.04 14.34
C GLU A 54 -11.76 4.55 13.99
N PRO A 55 -12.45 3.60 14.64
CA PRO A 55 -12.36 2.18 14.34
C PRO A 55 -12.54 1.86 12.85
N GLY A 56 -11.73 0.95 12.32
CA GLY A 56 -11.77 0.58 10.89
C GLY A 56 -11.18 1.61 9.92
N SER A 57 -10.61 2.73 10.40
CA SER A 57 -9.85 3.64 9.54
C SER A 57 -8.65 2.95 8.92
N ILE A 58 -8.38 3.21 7.65
CA ILE A 58 -7.29 2.60 6.90
C ILE A 58 -6.27 3.67 6.48
N MET A 59 -5.00 3.28 6.47
CA MET A 59 -3.96 4.01 5.75
C MET A 59 -3.61 3.23 4.48
N GLY A 60 -3.70 3.89 3.35
CA GLY A 60 -3.63 3.26 2.04
C GLY A 60 -3.34 4.26 0.93
N GLY A 61 -2.75 3.77 -0.16
CA GLY A 61 -2.49 4.56 -1.36
C GLY A 61 -3.46 4.21 -2.48
N ILE A 62 -3.74 5.19 -3.33
CA ILE A 62 -4.25 4.94 -4.69
C ILE A 62 -3.18 5.44 -5.63
N ASP A 63 -2.69 4.57 -6.51
CA ASP A 63 -1.78 4.99 -7.55
C ASP A 63 -2.54 5.80 -8.61
N GLY A 64 -2.03 7.01 -8.87
CA GLY A 64 -2.59 7.92 -9.86
C GLY A 64 -1.67 8.04 -11.07
N TYR A 65 -2.27 8.06 -12.26
CA TYR A 65 -1.59 8.49 -13.46
C TYR A 65 -1.99 9.93 -13.78
N SER A 66 -1.02 10.74 -14.19
CA SER A 66 -1.25 12.15 -14.55
C SER A 66 -0.69 12.46 -15.93
N CYS A 67 -1.39 13.31 -16.67
CA CYS A 67 -0.86 13.90 -17.90
C CYS A 67 -0.01 15.12 -17.57
N SER A 68 1.14 15.25 -18.25
CA SER A 68 1.87 16.52 -18.29
C SER A 68 0.96 17.64 -18.81
N ALA A 69 1.17 18.87 -18.34
CA ALA A 69 0.46 20.04 -18.84
C ALA A 69 0.70 20.29 -20.34
N GLN A 70 1.75 19.71 -20.92
CA GLN A 70 2.06 19.78 -22.36
C GLN A 70 1.67 18.50 -23.12
N ALA A 71 1.01 17.53 -22.45
CA ALA A 71 0.62 16.29 -23.08
C ALA A 71 -0.45 16.52 -24.17
N PRO A 72 -0.46 15.71 -25.23
CA PRO A 72 -1.53 15.76 -26.21
C PRO A 72 -2.84 15.27 -25.60
N LYS A 73 -3.99 15.63 -26.20
CA LYS A 73 -5.32 15.27 -25.68
C LYS A 73 -5.51 13.76 -25.50
N GLN A 74 -4.85 12.97 -26.36
CA GLN A 74 -4.83 11.50 -26.33
C GLN A 74 -4.29 10.94 -25.01
N CYS A 75 -3.53 11.71 -24.23
CA CYS A 75 -3.13 11.29 -22.89
C CYS A 75 -4.35 11.03 -22.01
N VAL A 76 -5.34 11.93 -22.03
CA VAL A 76 -6.58 11.76 -21.24
C VAL A 76 -7.38 10.57 -21.76
N ASP A 77 -7.44 10.36 -23.08
CA ASP A 77 -8.11 9.18 -23.66
C ASP A 77 -7.46 7.87 -23.18
N PHE A 78 -6.13 7.84 -23.10
CA PHE A 78 -5.40 6.71 -22.56
C PHE A 78 -5.64 6.51 -21.06
N LEU A 79 -5.67 7.59 -20.27
CA LEU A 79 -5.98 7.51 -18.84
C LEU A 79 -7.42 7.02 -18.58
N ASN A 80 -8.38 7.39 -19.44
CA ASN A 80 -9.73 6.85 -19.38
C ASN A 80 -9.76 5.36 -19.76
N TYR A 81 -9.01 4.97 -20.79
CA TYR A 81 -8.90 3.58 -21.22
C TYR A 81 -8.37 2.65 -20.10
N ILE A 82 -7.32 3.05 -19.39
CA ILE A 82 -6.77 2.23 -18.28
C ILE A 82 -7.74 2.05 -17.11
N GLY A 83 -8.70 2.97 -16.96
CA GLY A 83 -9.75 2.90 -15.93
C GLY A 83 -10.95 2.03 -16.31
N THR A 84 -11.01 1.52 -17.55
CA THR A 84 -12.10 0.64 -17.98
C THR A 84 -12.08 -0.70 -17.25
N ALA A 85 -13.24 -1.33 -17.11
CA ALA A 85 -13.38 -2.59 -16.38
C ALA A 85 -12.50 -3.70 -17.00
N ASP A 86 -12.43 -3.79 -18.33
CA ASP A 86 -11.64 -4.83 -19.00
C ASP A 86 -10.13 -4.66 -18.76
N VAL A 87 -9.63 -3.42 -18.82
CA VAL A 87 -8.22 -3.14 -18.53
C VAL A 87 -7.90 -3.37 -17.06
N GLN A 88 -8.81 -3.02 -16.15
CA GLN A 88 -8.63 -3.24 -14.72
C GLN A 88 -8.73 -4.74 -14.34
N LYS A 89 -9.54 -5.53 -15.04
CA LYS A 89 -9.52 -7.01 -14.92
C LYS A 89 -8.18 -7.58 -15.39
N ALA A 90 -7.64 -7.06 -16.49
CA ALA A 90 -6.31 -7.44 -16.96
C ALA A 90 -5.20 -7.03 -15.97
N TYR A 91 -5.31 -5.85 -15.34
CA TYR A 91 -4.42 -5.40 -14.27
C TYR A 91 -4.44 -6.37 -13.09
N TYR A 92 -5.62 -6.71 -12.58
CA TYR A 92 -5.77 -7.69 -11.51
C TYR A 92 -5.14 -9.04 -11.88
N ALA A 93 -5.43 -9.56 -13.08
CA ALA A 93 -4.86 -10.83 -13.53
C ALA A 93 -3.33 -10.80 -13.66
N ALA A 94 -2.75 -9.64 -14.01
CA ALA A 94 -1.30 -9.49 -14.19
C ALA A 94 -0.56 -9.28 -12.86
N PHE A 95 -1.16 -8.55 -11.92
CA PHE A 95 -0.49 -8.09 -10.71
C PHE A 95 -1.01 -8.74 -9.43
N ASN A 96 -2.09 -9.52 -9.48
CA ASN A 96 -2.74 -10.10 -8.29
C ASN A 96 -2.92 -9.04 -7.18
N ALA A 97 -3.43 -7.88 -7.60
CA ALA A 97 -3.60 -6.67 -6.80
C ALA A 97 -5.02 -6.12 -7.02
N PRO A 98 -5.61 -5.42 -6.04
CA PRO A 98 -7.00 -4.98 -6.13
C PRO A 98 -7.18 -3.94 -7.26
N PRO A 99 -8.15 -4.14 -8.17
CA PRO A 99 -8.48 -3.15 -9.18
C PRO A 99 -9.30 -1.99 -8.58
N VAL A 100 -9.10 -0.78 -9.10
CA VAL A 100 -9.86 0.41 -8.64
C VAL A 100 -11.26 0.51 -9.24
N ASN A 101 -11.49 -0.12 -10.41
CA ASN A 101 -12.79 -0.14 -11.05
C ASN A 101 -13.72 -1.14 -10.35
N THR A 102 -14.84 -0.66 -9.82
CA THR A 102 -15.78 -1.48 -9.04
C THR A 102 -16.37 -2.66 -9.82
N THR A 103 -16.62 -2.52 -11.12
CA THR A 103 -17.05 -3.66 -11.96
C THR A 103 -15.93 -4.68 -12.17
N ALA A 104 -14.66 -4.24 -12.17
CA ALA A 104 -13.53 -5.16 -12.26
C ALA A 104 -13.28 -5.92 -10.95
N GLN A 105 -13.64 -5.35 -9.79
CA GLN A 105 -13.53 -6.01 -8.49
C GLN A 105 -14.32 -7.31 -8.41
N GLU A 106 -15.43 -7.45 -9.16
CA GLU A 106 -16.20 -8.70 -9.26
C GLU A 106 -15.40 -9.88 -9.82
N ALA A 107 -14.28 -9.63 -10.50
CA ALA A 107 -13.41 -10.68 -11.04
C ALA A 107 -12.42 -11.23 -10.00
N VAL A 108 -12.29 -10.61 -8.83
CA VAL A 108 -11.30 -10.98 -7.81
C VAL A 108 -11.71 -12.27 -7.09
N THR A 109 -10.83 -13.27 -7.08
CA THR A 109 -11.11 -14.60 -6.53
C THR A 109 -10.44 -14.92 -5.21
N GLU A 110 -9.33 -14.27 -4.88
CA GLU A 110 -8.55 -14.62 -3.70
C GLU A 110 -9.20 -14.06 -2.43
N PRO A 111 -9.44 -14.89 -1.39
CA PRO A 111 -10.10 -14.43 -0.16
C PRO A 111 -9.43 -13.22 0.48
N TYR A 112 -8.09 -13.21 0.55
CA TYR A 112 -7.35 -12.09 1.11
C TYR A 112 -7.55 -10.78 0.32
N LEU A 113 -7.69 -10.83 -1.02
CA LEU A 113 -7.99 -9.63 -1.82
C LEU A 113 -9.43 -9.17 -1.63
N GLN A 114 -10.38 -10.11 -1.51
CA GLN A 114 -11.78 -9.80 -1.23
C GLN A 114 -11.94 -9.15 0.16
N GLU A 115 -11.21 -9.63 1.16
CA GLU A 115 -11.15 -9.04 2.50
C GLU A 115 -10.55 -7.63 2.47
N ILE A 116 -9.43 -7.44 1.76
CA ILE A 116 -8.82 -6.13 1.53
C ILE A 116 -9.83 -5.17 0.88
N LEU A 117 -10.48 -5.58 -0.20
CA LEU A 117 -11.46 -4.76 -0.92
C LEU A 117 -12.65 -4.38 -0.03
N THR A 118 -13.16 -5.33 0.76
CA THR A 118 -14.23 -5.09 1.72
C THR A 118 -13.79 -4.04 2.73
N ALA A 119 -12.60 -4.20 3.33
CA ALA A 119 -12.09 -3.25 4.31
C ALA A 119 -11.90 -1.84 3.73
N TYR A 120 -11.34 -1.72 2.51
CA TYR A 120 -11.18 -0.42 1.84
C TYR A 120 -12.52 0.23 1.49
N ASN A 121 -13.49 -0.54 1.00
CA ASN A 121 -14.80 -0.02 0.60
C ASN A 121 -15.66 0.38 1.81
N ASP A 122 -15.50 -0.30 2.95
CA ASP A 122 -16.25 -0.04 4.18
C ASP A 122 -15.56 0.97 5.11
N ALA A 123 -14.31 1.34 4.85
CA ALA A 123 -13.53 2.22 5.72
C ALA A 123 -14.22 3.58 5.91
N PRO A 124 -14.44 4.04 7.16
CA PRO A 124 -15.03 5.35 7.43
C PRO A 124 -14.10 6.49 7.02
N TYR A 125 -12.80 6.20 6.94
CA TYR A 125 -11.76 7.14 6.53
C TYR A 125 -10.57 6.37 5.95
N VAL A 126 -10.04 6.88 4.84
CA VAL A 126 -8.80 6.39 4.23
C VAL A 126 -7.81 7.55 4.14
N SER A 127 -6.71 7.46 4.89
CA SER A 127 -5.58 8.37 4.73
C SER A 127 -4.64 7.85 3.65
N GLN A 128 -4.08 8.76 2.83
CA GLN A 128 -2.86 8.47 2.10
C GLN A 128 -1.70 8.18 3.06
N TRP A 129 -0.64 7.52 2.56
CA TRP A 129 0.58 7.24 3.32
C TRP A 129 1.16 8.53 3.94
N LEU A 130 1.57 8.48 5.21
CA LEU A 130 1.97 9.69 5.94
C LEU A 130 3.13 10.44 5.29
N ASP A 131 4.12 9.73 4.75
CA ASP A 131 5.25 10.33 4.04
C ASP A 131 4.81 11.05 2.76
N THR A 132 3.83 10.48 2.05
CA THR A 132 3.20 11.09 0.88
C THR A 132 2.41 12.34 1.27
N VAL A 133 1.62 12.27 2.35
CA VAL A 133 0.83 13.41 2.88
C VAL A 133 1.73 14.54 3.35
N TYR A 134 2.83 14.23 4.04
CA TYR A 134 3.76 15.23 4.56
C TYR A 134 4.71 15.79 3.49
N GLY A 135 4.76 15.16 2.32
CA GLY A 135 5.62 15.55 1.21
C GLY A 135 7.08 15.11 1.41
N LEU A 136 7.84 15.16 0.31
CA LEU A 136 9.14 14.50 0.19
C LEU A 136 10.10 14.78 1.37
N ASN A 137 10.28 16.04 1.75
CA ASN A 137 11.25 16.42 2.78
C ASN A 137 10.84 15.87 4.16
N VAL A 138 9.61 16.12 4.57
CA VAL A 138 9.09 15.75 5.90
C VAL A 138 8.87 14.23 5.99
N GLY A 139 8.34 13.62 4.94
CA GLY A 139 8.18 12.18 4.83
C GLY A 139 9.50 11.42 4.90
N ASN A 140 10.54 11.89 4.20
CA ASN A 140 11.88 11.28 4.31
C ASN A 140 12.46 11.39 5.72
N ALA A 141 12.31 12.55 6.38
CA ALA A 141 12.77 12.72 7.75
C ALA A 141 12.04 11.78 8.73
N MET A 142 10.72 11.59 8.53
CA MET A 142 9.94 10.61 9.28
C MET A 142 10.44 9.18 9.05
N ASN A 143 10.62 8.77 7.79
CA ASN A 143 11.05 7.42 7.43
C ASN A 143 12.42 7.08 8.03
N VAL A 144 13.39 8.00 7.94
CA VAL A 144 14.71 7.83 8.57
C VAL A 144 14.59 7.77 10.09
N GLY A 145 13.79 8.65 10.71
CA GLY A 145 13.57 8.63 12.15
C GLY A 145 12.97 7.33 12.68
N VAL A 146 12.05 6.70 11.91
CA VAL A 146 11.50 5.37 12.24
C VAL A 146 12.58 4.30 12.16
N VAL A 147 13.44 4.33 11.13
CA VAL A 147 14.57 3.40 11.02
C VAL A 147 15.53 3.53 12.20
N ASP A 148 15.92 4.76 12.57
CA ASP A 148 16.78 5.02 13.73
C ASP A 148 16.16 4.48 15.03
N LEU A 149 14.85 4.68 15.21
CA LEU A 149 14.12 4.17 16.38
C LEU A 149 14.16 2.64 16.43
N MET A 150 13.93 1.96 15.30
CA MET A 150 13.97 0.49 15.21
C MET A 150 15.39 -0.07 15.39
N ALA A 151 16.42 0.68 14.98
CA ALA A 151 17.82 0.32 15.16
C ALA A 151 18.33 0.53 16.60
N GLY A 152 17.56 1.23 17.45
CA GLY A 152 17.97 1.60 18.81
C GLY A 152 18.83 2.87 18.90
N ASP A 153 19.04 3.57 17.78
CA ASP A 153 19.84 4.80 17.67
C ASP A 153 18.98 6.09 17.78
N GLY A 154 17.71 5.93 18.19
CA GLY A 154 16.72 6.99 18.30
C GLY A 154 15.80 6.88 19.51
N SER A 155 14.89 7.84 19.62
CA SER A 155 13.79 7.84 20.59
C SER A 155 12.53 8.41 19.94
N PRO A 156 11.33 8.16 20.51
CA PRO A 156 10.11 8.79 20.02
C PRO A 156 10.20 10.32 19.96
N GLU A 157 10.83 10.96 20.95
CA GLU A 157 11.02 12.41 21.00
C GLU A 157 11.93 12.89 19.87
N LYS A 158 13.04 12.18 19.60
CA LYS A 158 13.98 12.49 18.52
C LYS A 158 13.32 12.35 17.14
N LEU A 159 12.44 11.35 16.97
CA LEU A 159 11.65 11.17 15.75
C LEU A 159 10.74 12.39 15.54
N ILE A 160 9.95 12.77 16.55
CA ILE A 160 9.05 13.92 16.46
C ILE A 160 9.81 15.23 16.20
N GLN A 161 10.97 15.41 16.84
CA GLN A 161 11.82 16.57 16.60
C GLN A 161 12.31 16.63 15.15
N SER A 162 12.81 15.51 14.62
CA SER A 162 13.31 15.43 13.24
C SER A 162 12.24 15.78 12.20
N VAL A 163 11.03 15.24 12.39
CA VAL A 163 9.86 15.57 11.55
C VAL A 163 9.50 17.05 11.66
N GLY A 164 9.46 17.61 12.88
CA GLY A 164 9.16 19.02 13.10
C GLY A 164 10.20 19.97 12.51
N ASP A 165 11.49 19.62 12.58
CA ASP A 165 12.57 20.41 11.99
C ASP A 165 12.60 20.34 10.46
N ALA A 166 12.19 19.21 9.87
CA ALA A 166 11.98 19.11 8.43
C ALA A 166 10.79 19.97 7.97
N ALA A 167 9.68 19.95 8.72
CA ALA A 167 8.49 20.74 8.41
C ALA A 167 8.73 22.26 8.42
N LYS A 168 9.61 22.77 9.29
CA LYS A 168 10.00 24.20 9.31
C LYS A 168 10.76 24.66 8.05
N LYS A 169 11.28 23.72 7.25
CA LYS A 169 12.07 23.98 6.04
C LYS A 169 11.29 23.71 4.74
N ALA A 170 10.05 23.23 4.86
CA ALA A 170 9.19 22.88 3.73
C ALA A 170 8.40 24.09 3.23
#